data_AF-A0A0B7AJK1-F1
#
_entry.id   AF-A0A0B7AJK1-F1
#
_cell.length_a   1.000
_cell.length_b   1.000
_cell.length_c   1.000
_cell.angle_alpha   90.00
_cell.angle_beta   90.00
_cell.angle_gamma   90.00
#
_symmetry.space_group_name_H-M   'P 1'
#
loop_
_entity.id
_entity.type
_entity.pdbx_description
1 polymer ?
#
loop_
_entity_poly.entity_id
_entity_poly.type
_entity_poly.pdbx_seq_one_letter_code
_entity_poly.pdbx_strand_id
1 'polypeptide(L)'
;MADHVGSVVMPGDILENITPVDGGKKIILGPGLMEDGDIIKVTKPGILRFREPGIYWLDCHQKRYVPCKGDEVVGIVTQKNVEMFRVDIGGSELASLPYLAFEGATKRNRPDVKNIKSAVCSY
;
A
#
# COMPACT_ATOMS: atom_id res chain seq x y z
N MET A 1 6.61 27.58 -4.04
CA MET A 1 5.82 26.97 -2.95
C MET A 1 4.69 26.24 -3.67
N ALA A 2 4.52 24.93 -3.52
CA ALA A 2 3.53 24.20 -4.32
C ALA A 2 2.11 24.62 -3.87
N ASP A 3 1.39 25.36 -4.71
CA ASP A 3 0.17 26.14 -4.41
C ASP A 3 -1.06 25.32 -3.95
N HIS A 4 -0.92 24.01 -3.72
CA HIS A 4 -2.01 23.10 -3.35
C HIS A 4 -1.71 22.21 -2.13
N VAL A 5 -0.59 22.41 -1.42
CA VAL A 5 -0.32 21.61 -0.21
C VAL A 5 -1.31 22.00 0.89
N GLY A 6 -2.13 21.04 1.31
CA GLY A 6 -3.20 21.24 2.29
C GLY A 6 -4.58 21.58 1.70
N SER A 7 -4.70 21.70 0.37
CA SER A 7 -6.01 21.85 -0.29
C SER A 7 -6.61 20.49 -0.66
N VAL A 8 -7.94 20.47 -0.80
CA VAL A 8 -8.67 19.33 -1.33
C VAL A 8 -8.47 19.30 -2.84
N VAL A 9 -8.10 18.14 -3.37
CA VAL A 9 -7.95 17.88 -4.80
C VAL A 9 -8.91 16.78 -5.23
N MET A 10 -9.35 16.85 -6.48
CA MET A 10 -10.33 15.95 -7.07
C MET A 10 -9.71 15.10 -8.18
N PRO A 11 -10.26 13.91 -8.46
CA PRO A 11 -9.80 13.10 -9.58
C PRO A 11 -9.93 13.86 -10.90
N GLY A 12 -8.85 13.87 -11.68
CA GLY A 12 -8.75 14.63 -12.93
C GLY A 12 -8.06 15.98 -12.80
N ASP A 13 -7.82 16.48 -11.58
CA ASP A 13 -7.02 17.67 -11.36
C ASP A 13 -5.56 17.41 -11.76
N ILE A 14 -4.96 18.43 -12.37
CA ILE A 14 -3.59 18.39 -12.87
C ILE A 14 -2.72 19.24 -11.95
N LEU A 15 -1.62 18.67 -11.45
CA LEU A 15 -0.66 19.34 -10.59
C LEU A 15 0.55 19.81 -11.41
N GLU A 16 0.40 20.93 -12.10
CA GLU A 16 1.45 21.51 -12.97
C GLU A 16 2.63 22.09 -12.17
N ASN A 17 2.41 22.43 -10.90
CA ASN A 17 3.40 23.10 -10.04
C ASN A 17 4.36 22.13 -9.29
N ILE A 18 4.26 20.82 -9.53
CA ILE A 18 5.20 19.83 -9.00
C ILE A 18 6.23 19.51 -10.08
N THR A 19 6.87 20.55 -10.60
CA THR A 19 8.08 20.36 -11.41
C THR A 19 9.26 20.09 -10.47
N PRO A 20 10.24 19.28 -10.89
CA PRO A 20 11.51 19.17 -10.17
C PRO A 20 12.18 20.55 -10.22
N VAL A 21 11.94 21.35 -9.18
CA VAL A 21 12.59 22.65 -8.99
C VAL A 21 14.08 22.40 -9.14
N ASP A 22 14.66 23.06 -10.15
CA ASP A 22 16.07 23.02 -10.55
C ASP A 22 17.01 22.63 -9.40
N GLY A 23 17.57 21.41 -9.47
CA GLY A 23 18.57 20.96 -8.49
C GLY A 23 18.47 19.51 -7.99
N GLY A 24 18.09 18.53 -8.83
CA GLY A 24 18.41 17.12 -8.60
C GLY A 24 17.73 16.43 -7.40
N LYS A 25 16.67 17.01 -6.83
CA LYS A 25 15.89 16.36 -5.77
C LYS A 25 14.86 15.42 -6.38
N LYS A 26 15.07 14.11 -6.21
CA LYS A 26 14.15 13.05 -6.67
C LYS A 26 12.80 13.20 -5.96
N ILE A 27 11.76 13.50 -6.72
CA ILE A 27 10.38 13.55 -6.23
C ILE A 27 9.86 12.11 -6.10
N ILE A 28 9.22 11.80 -4.98
CA ILE A 28 8.58 10.50 -4.74
C ILE A 28 7.07 10.72 -4.71
N LEU A 29 6.39 10.13 -5.68
CA LEU A 29 4.94 10.14 -5.76
C LEU A 29 4.38 8.99 -4.92
N GLY A 30 3.61 9.35 -3.91
CA GLY A 30 2.90 8.43 -3.03
C GLY A 30 1.49 8.12 -3.52
N PRO A 31 0.69 7.46 -2.67
CA PRO A 31 -0.65 7.00 -3.04
C PRO A 31 -1.57 8.13 -3.52
N GLY A 32 -2.39 7.83 -4.54
CA GLY A 32 -3.40 8.75 -5.07
C GLY A 32 -2.89 9.70 -6.16
N LEU A 33 -1.58 9.78 -6.37
CA LEU A 33 -0.96 10.49 -7.48
C LEU A 33 -0.52 9.51 -8.56
N MET A 34 -0.64 9.93 -9.82
CA MET A 34 -0.18 9.18 -10.97
C MET A 34 0.59 10.12 -11.90
N GLU A 35 1.76 9.68 -12.32
CA GLU A 35 2.55 10.35 -13.35
C GLU A 35 2.05 9.88 -14.72
N ASP A 36 1.67 10.82 -15.58
CA ASP A 36 1.29 10.58 -16.97
C ASP A 36 2.16 11.45 -17.87
N GLY A 37 3.36 10.93 -18.19
CA GLY A 37 4.39 11.68 -18.91
C GLY A 37 4.97 12.80 -18.06
N ASP A 38 4.84 14.04 -18.54
CA ASP A 38 5.35 15.24 -17.85
C ASP A 38 4.32 15.85 -16.88
N ILE A 39 3.17 15.19 -16.71
CA ILE A 39 2.03 15.70 -15.98
C ILE A 39 1.71 14.79 -14.79
N ILE A 40 1.56 15.37 -13.61
CA ILE A 40 1.08 14.65 -12.42
C ILE A 40 -0.43 14.82 -12.32
N LYS A 41 -1.15 13.71 -12.38
CA LYS A 41 -2.62 13.64 -12.31
C LYS A 41 -3.08 13.07 -10.97
N VAL A 42 -4.15 13.66 -10.46
CA VAL A 42 -4.85 13.18 -9.27
C VAL A 42 -5.80 12.05 -9.65
N THR A 43 -5.65 10.89 -9.02
CA THR A 43 -6.50 9.70 -9.28
C THR A 43 -7.57 9.48 -8.21
N LYS A 44 -7.35 10.02 -7.01
CA LYS A 44 -8.25 9.87 -5.87
C LYS A 44 -8.58 11.24 -5.27
N PRO A 45 -9.80 11.45 -4.76
CA PRO A 45 -10.11 12.66 -4.02
C PRO A 45 -9.42 12.62 -2.66
N GLY A 46 -8.85 13.73 -2.23
CA GLY A 46 -8.15 13.80 -0.94
C GLY A 46 -7.47 15.12 -0.70
N ILE A 47 -6.76 15.21 0.43
CA ILE A 47 -5.95 16.39 0.76
C ILE A 47 -4.52 16.12 0.30
N LEU A 48 -3.96 17.01 -0.51
CA LEU A 48 -2.57 16.89 -0.95
C LEU A 48 -1.63 17.20 0.23
N ARG A 49 -0.81 16.21 0.60
CA ARG A 49 0.20 16.32 1.65
C ARG A 49 1.59 16.30 1.02
N PHE A 50 2.50 17.01 1.68
CA PHE A 50 3.90 17.10 1.28
C PHE A 50 4.80 16.88 2.49
N ARG A 51 5.92 16.19 2.26
CA ARG A 51 7.02 16.04 3.22
C ARG A 51 8.35 16.20 2.51
N GLU A 52 9.24 16.96 3.13
CA GLU A 52 10.65 17.02 2.73
C GLU A 52 11.27 15.62 2.83
N PRO A 53 12.09 15.16 1.86
CA PRO A 53 12.79 15.94 0.83
C PRO A 53 12.10 16.03 -0.55
N GLY A 54 10.82 15.67 -0.68
CA GLY A 54 10.16 15.63 -1.99
C GLY A 54 9.04 14.59 -2.12
N ILE A 55 8.40 14.20 -1.02
CA ILE A 55 7.39 13.15 -0.99
C ILE A 55 6.01 13.81 -1.02
N TYR A 56 5.20 13.48 -2.02
CA TYR A 56 3.83 13.95 -2.15
C TYR A 56 2.88 12.77 -2.06
N TRP A 57 1.79 12.89 -1.31
CA TRP A 57 0.74 11.88 -1.27
C TRP A 57 -0.62 12.51 -1.04
N LEU A 58 -1.67 11.79 -1.40
CA LEU A 58 -3.03 12.19 -1.07
C LEU A 58 -3.49 11.49 0.19
N ASP A 59 -3.96 12.29 1.14
CA ASP A 59 -4.67 11.80 2.30
C ASP A 59 -6.13 11.53 1.89
N CYS A 60 -6.39 10.27 1.53
CA CYS A 60 -7.69 9.80 1.06
C CYS A 60 -8.34 8.90 2.10
N HIS A 61 -9.61 9.14 2.41
CA HIS A 61 -10.37 8.23 3.27
C HIS A 61 -10.81 6.99 2.48
N GLN A 62 -10.17 5.85 2.72
CA GLN A 62 -10.48 4.58 2.06
C GLN A 62 -10.70 3.47 3.10
N LYS A 63 -11.85 2.78 3.04
CA LYS A 63 -12.17 1.66 3.94
C LYS A 63 -11.60 0.32 3.49
N ARG A 64 -11.38 0.15 2.18
CA ARG A 64 -10.88 -1.10 1.60
C ARG A 64 -9.35 -1.06 1.56
N TYR A 65 -8.71 -2.06 2.16
CA TYR A 65 -7.26 -2.18 2.13
C TYR A 65 -6.77 -2.52 0.71
N VAL A 66 -5.64 -1.92 0.31
CA VAL A 66 -4.94 -2.21 -0.94
C VAL A 66 -3.57 -2.75 -0.54
N PRO A 67 -3.25 -4.03 -0.85
CA PRO A 67 -1.99 -4.61 -0.43
C PRO A 67 -0.77 -3.87 -0.99
N CYS A 68 0.09 -3.39 -0.08
CA CYS A 68 1.36 -2.76 -0.41
C CYS A 68 2.51 -3.57 0.23
N LYS A 69 3.66 -3.63 -0.45
CA LYS A 69 4.85 -4.33 0.08
C LYS A 69 5.38 -3.62 1.31
N GLY A 70 5.74 -4.37 2.34
CA GLY A 70 6.26 -3.86 3.61
C GLY A 70 5.18 -3.46 4.62
N ASP A 71 3.90 -3.58 4.27
CA ASP A 71 2.81 -3.33 5.21
C ASP A 71 2.61 -4.55 6.12
N GLU A 72 2.47 -4.27 7.42
CA GLU A 72 2.07 -5.25 8.43
C GLU A 72 0.54 -5.30 8.52
N VAL A 73 -0.02 -6.46 8.21
CA VAL A 73 -1.47 -6.67 8.15
C VAL A 73 -1.91 -7.81 9.06
N VAL A 74 -3.12 -7.67 9.59
CA VAL A 74 -3.80 -8.74 10.32
C VAL A 74 -4.81 -9.38 9.38
N GLY A 75 -4.66 -10.68 9.15
CA GLY A 75 -5.58 -11.44 8.32
C GLY A 75 -6.12 -12.69 9.00
N ILE A 76 -7.21 -13.24 8.49
CA ILE A 76 -7.87 -14.44 9.02
C ILE A 76 -7.59 -15.62 8.10
N VAL A 77 -7.12 -16.75 8.67
CA VAL A 77 -6.87 -17.95 7.86
C VAL A 77 -8.20 -18.62 7.46
N THR A 78 -8.48 -18.61 6.15
CA THR A 78 -9.72 -19.13 5.56
C THR A 78 -9.55 -20.55 5.05
N GLN A 79 -8.42 -20.87 4.41
CA GLN A 79 -8.17 -22.20 3.85
C GLN A 79 -6.74 -22.66 4.15
N LYS A 80 -6.60 -23.97 4.30
CA LYS A 80 -5.35 -24.67 4.56
C LYS A 80 -5.06 -25.61 3.40
N ASN A 81 -4.10 -25.26 2.54
CA ASN A 81 -3.64 -26.14 1.45
C ASN A 81 -2.41 -26.94 1.89
N VAL A 82 -1.84 -27.78 1.04
CA VAL A 82 -0.70 -28.64 1.42
C VAL A 82 0.58 -27.83 1.67
N GLU A 83 0.80 -26.76 0.91
CA GLU A 83 2.04 -25.93 0.97
C GLU A 83 1.80 -24.43 1.23
N MET A 84 0.55 -23.98 1.25
CA MET A 84 0.20 -22.59 1.51
C MET A 84 -1.07 -22.47 2.36
N PHE A 85 -1.19 -21.39 3.12
CA PHE A 85 -2.44 -20.95 3.72
C PHE A 85 -3.04 -19.82 2.89
N ARG A 86 -4.37 -19.81 2.76
CA ARG A 86 -5.11 -18.66 2.22
C ARG A 86 -5.60 -17.82 3.39
N VAL A 87 -5.23 -16.55 3.37
CA VAL A 87 -5.52 -15.59 4.44
C VAL A 87 -6.33 -14.44 3.87
N ASP A 88 -7.45 -14.10 4.51
CA ASP A 88 -8.22 -12.91 4.19
C ASP A 88 -7.66 -11.70 4.92
N ILE A 89 -7.18 -10.72 4.17
CA ILE A 89 -6.59 -9.45 4.66
C ILE A 89 -7.50 -8.24 4.41
N GLY A 90 -8.76 -8.45 4.01
CA GLY A 90 -9.68 -7.36 3.67
C GLY A 90 -9.34 -6.63 2.35
N GLY A 91 -8.55 -7.28 1.50
CA GLY A 91 -8.11 -6.77 0.19
C GLY A 91 -9.07 -7.13 -0.95
N SER A 92 -8.55 -7.15 -2.19
CA SER A 92 -9.30 -7.67 -3.34
C SER A 92 -9.25 -9.17 -3.48
N GLU A 93 -8.17 -9.77 -3.02
CA GLU A 93 -7.89 -11.20 -3.16
C GLU A 93 -7.37 -11.74 -1.83
N LEU A 94 -7.52 -13.05 -1.65
CA LEU A 94 -6.96 -13.76 -0.50
C LEU A 94 -5.45 -13.85 -0.65
N ALA A 95 -4.73 -13.41 0.37
CA ALA A 95 -3.28 -13.51 0.45
C ALA A 95 -2.85 -14.98 0.57
N SER A 96 -1.68 -15.29 0.01
CA SER A 96 -1.04 -16.60 0.12
C SER A 96 0.10 -16.53 1.13
N LEU A 97 0.01 -17.31 2.19
CA LEU A 97 1.04 -17.41 3.22
C LEU A 97 1.70 -18.79 3.18
N PRO A 98 2.98 -18.90 2.77
CA PRO A 98 3.70 -20.17 2.75
C PRO A 98 3.88 -20.75 4.16
N TYR A 99 3.81 -22.08 4.32
CA TYR A 99 4.08 -22.70 5.63
C TYR A 99 5.47 -22.40 6.17
N LEU A 100 6.45 -22.24 5.28
CA LEU A 100 7.85 -21.98 5.63
C LEU A 100 8.09 -20.53 6.06
N ALA A 101 7.11 -19.64 5.88
CA ALA A 101 7.21 -18.24 6.30
C ALA A 101 7.04 -18.06 7.81
N PHE A 102 6.63 -19.10 8.54
CA PHE A 102 6.57 -19.07 9.99
C PHE A 102 7.95 -19.32 10.60
N GLU A 103 8.23 -18.63 11.69
CA GLU A 103 9.44 -18.84 12.47
C GLU A 103 9.54 -20.30 12.93
N GLY A 104 10.69 -20.94 12.68
CA GLY A 104 10.92 -22.35 13.04
C GLY A 104 10.18 -23.38 12.17
N ALA A 105 9.56 -22.97 11.07
CA ALA A 105 8.91 -23.89 10.16
C ALA A 105 9.92 -24.69 9.33
N THR A 106 9.78 -26.01 9.33
CA THR A 106 10.52 -26.91 8.44
C THR A 106 9.55 -27.90 7.80
N LYS A 107 9.96 -28.60 6.73
CA LYS A 107 9.10 -29.63 6.11
C LYS A 107 8.63 -30.71 7.09
N ARG A 108 9.39 -30.93 8.17
CA ARG A 108 9.10 -31.89 9.25
C ARG A 108 8.26 -31.26 10.39
N ASN A 109 8.47 -29.98 10.68
CA ASN A 109 7.75 -29.23 11.72
C ASN A 109 6.76 -28.24 11.08
N ARG A 110 5.51 -28.69 10.87
CA ARG A 110 4.46 -27.87 10.25
C ARG A 110 3.75 -27.02 11.33
N PRO A 111 3.61 -25.70 11.14
CA PRO A 111 2.92 -24.84 12.10
C PRO A 111 1.43 -25.22 12.21
N ASP A 112 0.93 -25.35 13.44
CA ASP A 112 -0.48 -25.66 13.72
C ASP A 112 -1.34 -24.37 13.73
N VAL A 113 -1.60 -23.86 12.53
CA VAL A 113 -2.54 -22.77 12.32
C VAL A 113 -3.93 -23.37 12.08
N LYS A 114 -4.84 -23.14 13.04
CA LYS A 114 -6.24 -23.57 12.94
C LYS A 114 -7.05 -22.58 12.11
N ASN A 115 -8.10 -23.08 11.44
CA ASN A 115 -9.09 -22.25 10.78
C ASN A 115 -9.69 -21.26 11.80
N ILE A 116 -9.87 -19.99 11.43
CA ILE A 116 -10.42 -18.88 12.26
C ILE A 116 -9.39 -18.22 13.21
N LYS A 117 -8.09 -18.55 13.15
CA LYS A 117 -7.07 -17.73 13.84
C LYS A 117 -6.67 -16.52 12.99
N SER A 118 -6.47 -15.38 13.66
CA SER A 118 -5.82 -14.20 13.07
C SER A 118 -4.31 -14.46 12.97
N ALA A 119 -3.75 -14.27 11.78
CA ALA A 119 -2.32 -14.26 11.53
C ALA A 119 -1.88 -12.81 11.26
N VAL A 120 -0.79 -12.39 11.89
CA VAL A 120 -0.10 -11.15 11.54
C VAL A 120 0.92 -11.50 10.46
N CYS A 121 0.87 -10.81 9.33
CA CYS A 121 1.75 -11.06 8.20
C CYS A 121 2.24 -9.73 7.62
N SER A 122 3.51 -9.68 7.24
CA SER A 122 4.07 -8.61 6.42
C SER A 122 3.98 -9.01 4.95
N TYR A 123 3.52 -8.12 4.07
CA TYR A 123 3.40 -8.37 2.62
C TYR A 123 4.70 -8.15 1.84
#